data_AF-A0A550GUZ5-F1
#
_entry.id   AF-A0A550GUZ5-F1
#
_cell.length_a   1.000
_cell.length_b   1.000
_cell.length_c   1.000
_cell.angle_alpha   90.00
_cell.angle_beta   90.00
_cell.angle_gamma   90.00
#
_symmetry.space_group_name_H-M   'P 1'
#
loop_
_entity.id
_entity.type
_entity.pdbx_description
1 polymer ?
#
loop_
_entity_poly.entity_id
_entity_poly.type
_entity_poly.pdbx_seq_one_letter_code
_entity_poly.pdbx_strand_id
1 'polypeptide(L)' 'QNITACGYGPIATTITAAKGMGAKEAKLLSYKSSGDVTGDYSSVVGYAAVSFKK' A
#
# COMPACT_ATOMS: atom_id res chain seq x y z
N GLN A 1 4.77 4.96 -15.29
CA GLN A 1 5.40 4.73 -13.97
C GLN A 1 5.43 3.22 -13.76
N ASN A 2 6.61 2.63 -13.57
CA ASN A 2 6.77 1.21 -13.30
C ASN A 2 6.98 1.05 -11.79
N ILE A 3 6.01 0.45 -11.09
CA ILE A 3 6.11 0.13 -9.66
C ILE A 3 6.18 -1.38 -9.53
N THR A 4 7.14 -1.86 -8.75
CA THR A 4 7.23 -3.27 -8.37
C THR A 4 6.57 -3.45 -7.00
N ALA A 5 5.67 -4.42 -6.90
CA ALA A 5 5.06 -4.82 -5.63
C ALA A 5 4.97 -6.34 -5.58
N CYS A 6 5.68 -6.97 -4.64
CA CYS A 6 5.67 -8.42 -4.47
C CYS A 6 4.28 -8.99 -4.14
N GLY A 7 3.36 -8.14 -3.67
CA GLY A 7 1.99 -8.50 -3.30
C GLY A 7 0.89 -7.91 -4.20
N TYR A 8 1.16 -7.57 -5.46
CA TYR A 8 0.17 -6.90 -6.33
C TYR A 8 -1.18 -7.66 -6.42
N GLY A 9 -1.13 -9.00 -6.49
CA GLY A 9 -2.31 -9.86 -6.51
C GLY A 9 -3.17 -9.72 -5.26
N PRO A 10 -2.64 -10.05 -4.07
CA PRO A 10 -3.34 -9.84 -2.80
C PRO A 10 -3.86 -8.41 -2.60
N ILE A 11 -3.08 -7.39 -2.98
CA ILE A 11 -3.50 -5.98 -2.90
C ILE A 11 -4.77 -5.75 -3.75
N ALA A 12 -4.76 -6.20 -5.01
CA ALA A 12 -5.90 -6.07 -5.90
C ALA A 12 -7.13 -6.85 -5.39
N THR A 13 -6.93 -8.05 -4.86
CA THR A 13 -7.98 -8.87 -4.25
C THR A 13 -8.61 -8.17 -3.04
N THR A 14 -7.80 -7.62 -2.12
CA THR A 14 -8.30 -6.88 -0.95
C THR A 14 -9.10 -5.65 -1.36
N ILE A 15 -8.62 -4.87 -2.34
CA ILE A 15 -9.36 -3.70 -2.84
C ILE A 15 -10.70 -4.12 -3.44
N THR A 16 -10.71 -5.18 -4.24
CA THR A 16 -11.93 -5.70 -4.89
C THR A 16 -12.92 -6.20 -3.85
N ALA A 17 -12.46 -6.99 -2.88
CA ALA A 17 -13.29 -7.51 -1.80
C ALA A 17 -13.86 -6.36 -0.93
N ALA A 18 -13.04 -5.38 -0.56
CA ALA A 18 -13.47 -4.23 0.23
C ALA A 18 -14.58 -3.43 -0.48
N LYS A 19 -14.42 -3.19 -1.79
CA LYS A 19 -15.46 -2.56 -2.62
C LYS A 19 -16.76 -3.39 -2.63
N GLY A 20 -16.65 -4.71 -2.83
CA GLY A 20 -17.80 -5.62 -2.79
C GLY A 20 -18.52 -5.64 -1.43
N MET A 21 -17.79 -5.41 -0.34
CA MET A 21 -18.35 -5.29 1.01
C MET A 21 -18.99 -3.91 1.27
N GLY A 22 -18.88 -2.95 0.35
CA GLY A 22 -19.46 -1.62 0.44
C GLY A 22 -18.50 -0.53 0.92
N ALA A 23 -17.18 -0.76 0.92
CA ALA A 23 -16.22 0.28 1.23
C ALA A 23 -16.28 1.41 0.18
N LYS A 24 -16.43 2.66 0.62
CA LYS A 24 -16.47 3.86 -0.23
C LYS A 24 -15.18 4.67 -0.18
N GLU A 25 -14.38 4.48 0.86
CA GLU A 25 -13.12 5.19 1.03
C GLU A 25 -11.96 4.23 1.35
N ALA A 26 -10.78 4.61 0.89
CA ALA A 26 -9.51 4.01 1.26
C ALA A 26 -8.61 5.12 1.82
N LYS A 27 -8.20 4.99 3.07
CA LYS A 27 -7.35 5.95 3.76
C LYS A 27 -5.95 5.39 3.92
N LEU A 28 -4.95 6.05 3.36
CA LEU A 28 -3.55 5.82 3.69
C LEU A 28 -3.31 6.27 5.13
N LEU A 29 -2.99 5.32 6.00
CA LEU A 29 -2.70 5.57 7.41
C LEU A 29 -1.25 5.98 7.61
N SER A 30 -0.35 5.33 6.87
CA SER A 30 1.09 5.57 6.95
C SER A 30 1.77 5.12 5.67
N TYR A 31 2.82 5.83 5.29
CA TYR A 31 3.76 5.44 4.26
C TYR A 31 5.19 5.71 4.73
N LYS A 32 6.06 4.72 4.56
CA LYS A 32 7.46 4.75 4.97
C LYS A 32 8.34 4.00 3.98
N SER A 33 9.62 4.27 4.00
CA SER A 33 10.61 3.56 3.18
C SER A 33 11.71 2.94 4.05
N SER A 34 12.41 1.92 3.55
CA SER A 34 13.63 1.42 4.20
C SER A 34 14.75 2.48 4.29
N GLY A 35 14.69 3.51 3.44
CA GLY A 35 15.57 4.68 3.51
C GLY A 35 15.34 5.50 4.77
N ASP A 36 14.12 5.49 5.33
CA ASP A 36 13.79 6.27 6.53
C ASP A 36 14.55 5.78 7.77
N VAL A 37 14.99 4.52 7.76
CA VAL A 37 15.79 3.91 8.83
C VAL A 37 17.29 4.02 8.55
N THR A 38 17.69 3.81 7.29
CA THR A 38 19.11 3.72 6.89
C THR A 38 19.72 5.09 6.55
N GLY A 39 18.89 6.09 6.21
CA GLY A 39 19.32 7.36 5.65
C GLY A 39 19.72 7.30 4.17
N ASP A 40 19.74 6.11 3.56
CA ASP A 40 20.08 5.90 2.15
C ASP A 40 18.82 5.71 1.31
N TYR A 41 18.61 6.62 0.36
CA TYR A 41 17.47 6.64 -0.54
C TYR A 41 17.82 6.18 -1.97
N SER A 42 19.04 5.70 -2.20
CA SER A 42 19.49 5.25 -3.52
C SER A 42 18.77 3.98 -4.00
N SER A 43 18.30 3.14 -3.07
CA SER A 43 17.50 1.94 -3.35
C SER A 43 16.68 1.55 -2.12
N VAL A 44 15.35 1.73 -2.20
CA VAL A 44 14.46 1.55 -1.05
C VAL A 44 13.25 0.67 -1.37
N VAL A 45 12.73 0.03 -0.33
CA VAL A 45 11.42 -0.64 -0.34
C VAL A 45 10.41 0.27 0.34
N GLY A 46 9.29 0.52 -0.34
CA GLY A 46 8.16 1.26 0.20
C GLY A 46 7.22 0.36 1.02
N TYR A 47 6.74 0.87 2.13
CA TYR A 47 5.77 0.24 3.02
C TYR A 47 4.57 1.16 3.17
N ALA A 48 3.36 0.62 2.98
CA ALA A 48 2.11 1.38 3.08
C ALA A 48 1.11 0.65 3.98
N ALA A 49 0.43 1.40 4.84
CA ALA A 49 -0.70 0.92 5.61
C ALA A 49 -1.98 1.63 5.15
N VAL A 50 -2.99 0.88 4.71
CA VAL A 50 -4.24 1.42 4.15
C VAL A 50 -5.44 0.81 4.87
N SER A 51 -6.41 1.65 5.21
CA SER A 51 -7.69 1.25 5.81
C SER A 51 -8.83 1.50 4.83
N PHE A 52 -9.70 0.52 4.63
CA PHE A 52 -10.92 0.65 3.82
C PHE A 52 -12.13 0.83 4.74
N LYS A 53 -12.99 1.81 4.43
CA LYS A 53 -14.18 2.12 5.23
C LYS A 53 -15.40 2.36 4.32
N LYS A 54 -16.59 2.15 4.87
CA LYS A 54 -17.88 2.31 4.20
C LYS A 54 -18.35 3.76 4.20
#